data_AF-A0A958PJ72-F1
#
_entry.id   AF-A0A958PJ72-F1
#
_cell.length_a   1.000
_cell.length_b   1.000
_cell.length_c   1.000
_cell.angle_alpha   90.00
_cell.angle_beta   90.00
_cell.angle_gamma   90.00
#
_symmetry.space_group_name_H-M   'P 1'
#
loop_
_entity.id
_entity.type
_entity.pdbx_description
1 polymer ?
#
loop_
_entity_poly.entity_id
_entity_poly.type
_entity_poly.pdbx_seq_one_letter_code
_entity_poly.pdbx_strand_id
1 'polypeptide(L)'
;MKKLFTVVLAIAIPAISLGNEWNSSCDSELKEYCPGYESDAGKAYCLFRHYNQLSKWCRGNARVADYLEVPVNRVSICKKDIEAFCGDTLNEGGKLSKCLISRFSSLSIDCRVGSNWGQALAEEKQLKSPEYRARQAKKAVKKVAHRKEKKRQANLENSCSFEIYFYCRESRTGGRLESCLQEHRHQARTPCRQALKASMQFHAGRLDSH
;
A
#
# COMPACT_ATOMS: atom_id res chain seq x y z
N MET A 1 -61.01 -37.43 20.31
CA MET A 1 -60.25 -36.16 20.20
C MET A 1 -58.76 -36.50 20.22
N LYS A 2 -58.02 -36.03 19.21
CA LYS A 2 -56.71 -36.54 18.77
C LYS A 2 -55.59 -36.12 19.72
N LYS A 3 -54.83 -37.09 20.27
CA LYS A 3 -53.57 -36.83 20.98
C LYS A 3 -52.46 -36.67 19.95
N LEU A 4 -51.99 -35.43 19.76
CA LEU A 4 -50.81 -35.10 18.97
C LEU A 4 -49.56 -35.61 19.72
N PHE A 5 -48.94 -36.67 19.21
CA PHE A 5 -47.59 -37.06 19.59
C PHE A 5 -46.59 -36.27 18.71
N THR A 6 -46.04 -35.18 19.26
CA THR A 6 -44.88 -34.51 18.68
C THR A 6 -43.63 -35.33 18.97
N VAL A 7 -43.15 -36.05 17.97
CA VAL A 7 -41.84 -36.73 17.99
C VAL A 7 -40.76 -35.66 17.83
N VAL A 8 -40.08 -35.31 18.92
CA VAL A 8 -38.85 -34.50 18.88
C VAL A 8 -37.70 -35.43 18.51
N LEU A 9 -37.35 -35.45 17.23
CA LEU A 9 -36.17 -36.15 16.74
C LEU A 9 -34.92 -35.36 17.17
N ALA A 10 -34.26 -35.79 18.24
CA ALA A 10 -32.98 -35.25 18.66
C ALA A 10 -31.89 -35.70 17.68
N ILE A 11 -31.69 -34.92 16.62
CA ILE A 11 -30.51 -35.07 15.75
C ILE A 11 -29.34 -34.50 16.54
N ALA A 12 -28.54 -35.38 17.15
CA ALA A 12 -27.21 -35.03 17.63
C ALA A 12 -26.36 -34.69 16.41
N ILE A 13 -26.28 -33.41 16.06
CA ILE A 13 -25.31 -32.94 15.07
C ILE A 13 -23.95 -33.05 15.76
N PRO A 14 -23.05 -33.96 15.35
CA PRO A 14 -21.70 -33.96 15.87
C PRO A 14 -21.10 -32.59 15.58
N ALA A 15 -20.50 -31.97 16.60
CA ALA A 15 -19.71 -30.77 16.41
C ALA A 15 -18.58 -31.12 15.43
N ILE A 16 -18.76 -30.74 14.16
CA ILE A 16 -17.70 -30.80 13.16
C ILE A 16 -16.70 -29.75 13.60
N SER A 17 -15.68 -30.20 14.34
CA SER A 17 -14.47 -29.42 14.55
C SER A 17 -13.83 -29.27 13.17
N LEU A 18 -14.02 -28.12 12.52
CA LEU A 18 -13.26 -27.69 11.35
C LEU A 18 -11.82 -27.34 11.79
N GLY A 19 -11.15 -28.31 12.43
CA GLY A 19 -9.72 -28.28 12.69
C GLY A 19 -9.03 -28.58 11.36
N ASN A 20 -8.40 -27.58 10.80
CA ASN A 20 -7.78 -27.62 9.49
C ASN A 20 -6.66 -28.69 9.44
N GLU A 21 -6.98 -29.87 8.91
CA GLU A 21 -6.15 -31.09 8.86
C GLU A 21 -4.90 -31.01 7.94
N TRP A 22 -4.54 -29.85 7.41
CA TRP A 22 -3.50 -29.70 6.37
C TRP A 22 -2.06 -29.63 6.91
N ASN A 23 -1.86 -29.35 8.20
CA ASN A 23 -0.52 -29.22 8.79
C ASN A 23 0.24 -30.55 8.83
N SER A 24 -0.44 -31.67 9.08
CA SER A 24 0.18 -32.99 9.28
C SER A 24 0.97 -33.50 8.07
N SER A 25 0.58 -33.08 6.87
CA SER A 25 1.21 -33.51 5.62
C SER A 25 2.34 -32.58 5.15
N CYS A 26 2.49 -31.40 5.78
CA CYS A 26 3.65 -30.52 5.61
C CYS A 26 4.68 -30.65 6.74
N ASP A 27 4.54 -31.64 7.64
CA ASP A 27 5.33 -31.74 8.86
C ASP A 27 6.86 -31.70 8.65
N SER A 28 7.38 -32.34 7.59
CA SER A 28 8.81 -32.31 7.29
C SER A 28 9.27 -30.90 6.93
N GLU A 29 8.50 -30.22 6.08
CA GLU A 29 8.82 -28.88 5.57
C GLU A 29 8.58 -27.81 6.64
N LEU A 30 7.60 -28.01 7.52
CA LEU A 30 7.38 -27.18 8.70
C LEU A 30 8.53 -27.30 9.70
N LYS A 31 9.05 -28.51 9.93
CA LYS A 31 10.21 -28.73 10.80
C LYS A 31 11.48 -28.10 10.22
N GLU A 32 11.67 -28.20 8.91
CA GLU A 32 12.86 -27.69 8.22
C GLU A 32 12.84 -26.16 8.06
N TYR A 33 11.74 -25.60 7.55
CA TYR A 33 11.66 -24.19 7.16
C TYR A 33 10.97 -23.29 8.20
N CYS A 34 10.14 -23.87 9.08
CA CYS A 34 9.30 -23.11 10.01
C CYS A 34 9.52 -23.47 11.49
N PRO A 35 10.77 -23.61 11.99
CA PRO A 35 10.99 -23.87 13.40
C PRO A 35 10.49 -22.69 14.26
N GLY A 36 9.69 -22.99 15.28
CA GLY A 36 9.19 -22.00 16.25
C GLY A 36 7.87 -21.31 15.90
N TYR A 37 7.19 -21.73 14.83
CA TYR A 37 5.79 -21.34 14.57
C TYR A 37 4.85 -22.38 15.19
N GLU A 38 4.10 -22.00 16.22
CA GLU A 38 3.18 -22.90 16.91
C GLU A 38 1.77 -22.80 16.33
N SER A 39 1.34 -21.57 15.99
CA SER A 39 0.00 -21.30 15.50
C SER A 39 -0.20 -21.74 14.04
N ASP A 40 -1.39 -22.23 13.70
CA ASP A 40 -1.71 -22.63 12.32
C ASP A 40 -1.57 -21.47 11.33
N ALA A 41 -1.95 -20.26 11.74
CA ALA A 41 -1.78 -19.04 10.95
C ALA A 41 -0.30 -18.67 10.76
N GLY A 42 0.52 -18.80 11.80
CA GLY A 42 1.96 -18.58 11.73
C GLY A 42 2.66 -19.60 10.84
N LYS A 43 2.29 -20.89 10.95
CA LYS A 43 2.76 -21.96 10.08
C LYS A 43 2.39 -21.72 8.62
N ALA A 44 1.15 -21.34 8.35
CA ALA A 44 0.67 -21.01 7.00
C ALA A 44 1.46 -19.85 6.39
N TYR A 45 1.66 -18.76 7.15
CA TYR A 45 2.46 -17.62 6.70
C TYR A 45 3.91 -18.01 6.45
N CYS A 46 4.52 -18.79 7.34
CA CYS A 46 5.90 -19.22 7.17
C CYS A 46 6.07 -20.04 5.89
N LEU A 47 5.19 -21.01 5.63
CA LEU A 47 5.19 -21.79 4.39
C LEU A 47 5.05 -20.89 3.16
N PHE A 48 4.19 -19.86 3.21
CA PHE A 48 4.08 -18.88 2.13
C PHE A 48 5.41 -18.14 1.86
N ARG A 49 6.19 -17.81 2.89
CA ARG A 49 7.50 -17.15 2.71
C ARG A 49 8.56 -18.08 2.14
N HIS A 50 8.43 -19.38 2.37
CA HIS A 50 9.28 -20.43 1.84
C HIS A 50 8.70 -21.10 0.58
N TYR A 51 7.72 -20.46 -0.07
CA TYR A 51 6.93 -21.06 -1.15
C TYR A 51 7.77 -21.76 -2.23
N ASN A 52 8.90 -21.19 -2.63
CA ASN A 52 9.73 -21.76 -3.69
C ASN A 52 10.56 -22.97 -3.24
N GLN A 53 10.78 -23.13 -1.94
CA GLN A 53 11.49 -24.23 -1.31
C GLN A 53 10.55 -25.40 -0.97
N LEU A 54 9.24 -25.20 -1.08
CA LEU A 54 8.24 -26.20 -0.75
C LEU A 54 8.02 -27.22 -1.88
N SER A 55 7.65 -28.42 -1.47
CA SER A 55 7.10 -29.48 -2.30
C SER A 55 5.87 -28.97 -3.07
N LYS A 56 5.54 -29.64 -4.17
CA LYS A 56 4.35 -29.28 -4.96
C LYS A 56 3.07 -29.31 -4.12
N TRP A 57 3.01 -30.21 -3.13
CA TRP A 57 1.87 -30.36 -2.24
C TRP A 57 1.77 -29.19 -1.25
N CYS A 58 2.84 -28.89 -0.51
CA CYS A 58 2.84 -27.78 0.44
C CYS A 58 2.71 -26.40 -0.22
N ARG A 59 3.18 -26.26 -1.46
CA ARG A 59 2.87 -25.07 -2.29
C ARG A 59 1.37 -24.89 -2.54
N GLY A 60 0.64 -25.96 -2.85
CA GLY A 60 -0.81 -25.90 -3.03
C GLY A 60 -1.53 -25.32 -1.82
N ASN A 61 -1.10 -25.73 -0.62
CA ASN A 61 -1.68 -25.28 0.64
C ASN A 61 -1.20 -23.89 1.08
N ALA A 62 0.06 -23.53 0.81
CA ALA A 62 0.57 -22.19 1.05
C ALA A 62 -0.19 -21.10 0.27
N ARG A 63 -0.77 -21.43 -0.90
CA ARG A 63 -1.65 -20.53 -1.66
C ARG A 63 -3.02 -20.33 -1.03
N VAL A 64 -3.50 -21.26 -0.20
CA VAL A 64 -4.80 -21.11 0.48
C VAL A 64 -4.73 -19.99 1.52
N ALA A 65 -3.54 -19.74 2.09
CA ALA A 65 -3.29 -18.57 2.95
C ALA A 65 -3.38 -17.22 2.19
N ASP A 66 -3.20 -17.22 0.87
CA ASP A 66 -3.30 -16.04 0.00
C ASP A 66 -4.76 -15.72 -0.37
N TYR A 67 -5.64 -16.74 -0.37
CA TYR A 67 -7.04 -16.65 -0.83
C TYR A 67 -8.07 -16.55 0.29
N LEU A 68 -7.78 -17.11 1.46
CA LEU A 68 -8.60 -16.84 2.63
C LEU A 68 -8.18 -15.48 3.17
N GLU A 69 -9.06 -14.48 3.02
CA GLU A 69 -9.20 -13.41 4.00
C GLU A 69 -9.58 -14.05 5.34
N VAL A 70 -8.74 -14.91 5.93
CA VAL A 70 -8.90 -15.26 7.33
C VAL A 70 -8.66 -13.93 8.02
N PRO A 71 -9.65 -13.30 8.68
CA PRO A 71 -9.36 -12.23 9.60
C PRO A 71 -8.48 -12.87 10.66
N VAL A 72 -7.16 -12.78 10.47
CA VAL A 72 -6.19 -13.24 11.45
C VAL A 72 -6.46 -12.37 12.65
N ASN A 73 -7.19 -12.95 13.61
CA ASN A 73 -7.51 -12.26 14.83
C ASN A 73 -6.18 -12.07 15.54
N ARG A 74 -5.60 -10.88 15.40
CA ARG A 74 -4.30 -10.54 15.96
C ARG A 74 -4.25 -10.82 17.46
N VAL A 75 -5.39 -10.69 18.14
CA VAL A 75 -5.53 -11.01 19.56
C VAL A 75 -5.40 -12.51 19.80
N SER A 76 -5.89 -13.39 18.92
CA SER A 76 -5.75 -14.84 19.09
C SER A 76 -4.33 -15.33 18.84
N ILE A 77 -3.64 -14.81 17.82
CA ILE A 77 -2.25 -15.18 17.51
C ILE A 77 -1.31 -14.66 18.60
N CYS A 78 -1.52 -13.42 19.03
CA CYS A 78 -0.71 -12.79 20.06
C CYS A 78 -1.17 -13.11 21.48
N LYS A 79 -2.13 -14.01 21.70
CA LYS A 79 -2.78 -14.17 23.01
C LYS A 79 -1.77 -14.35 24.15
N LYS A 80 -0.83 -15.29 23.99
CA LYS A 80 0.24 -15.54 24.98
C LYS A 80 1.11 -14.31 25.22
N ASP A 81 1.49 -13.60 24.17
CA ASP A 81 2.31 -12.39 24.27
C ASP A 81 1.56 -11.21 24.87
N ILE A 82 0.26 -11.11 24.60
CA ILE A 82 -0.62 -10.10 25.18
C ILE A 82 -0.73 -10.35 26.67
N GLU A 83 -0.99 -11.58 27.10
CA GLU A 83 -1.07 -11.95 28.51
C GLU A 83 0.28 -11.71 29.23
N ALA A 84 1.39 -12.05 28.59
CA ALA A 84 2.73 -11.91 29.18
C ALA A 84 3.23 -10.46 29.27
N PHE A 85 2.93 -9.62 28.26
CA PHE A 85 3.55 -8.29 28.13
C PHE A 85 2.58 -7.11 28.16
N CYS A 86 1.28 -7.36 27.93
CA CYS A 86 0.29 -6.32 27.63
C CYS A 86 -1.07 -6.55 28.32
N GLY A 87 -1.18 -7.45 29.30
CA GLY A 87 -2.47 -7.90 29.88
C GLY A 87 -3.34 -6.77 30.41
N ASP A 88 -2.73 -5.73 30.97
CA ASP A 88 -3.42 -4.57 31.54
C ASP A 88 -3.96 -3.57 30.48
N THR A 89 -3.65 -3.77 29.19
CA THR A 89 -3.95 -2.82 28.10
C THR A 89 -5.12 -3.22 27.20
N LEU A 90 -5.81 -4.31 27.52
CA LEU A 90 -6.87 -4.91 26.71
C LEU A 90 -8.11 -4.03 26.51
N ASN A 91 -8.41 -3.12 27.44
CA ASN A 91 -9.69 -2.40 27.50
C ASN A 91 -9.69 -1.03 26.82
N GLU A 92 -8.57 -0.61 26.21
CA GLU A 92 -8.46 0.72 25.62
C GLU A 92 -7.95 0.64 24.17
N GLY A 93 -8.85 0.99 23.23
CA GLY A 93 -8.58 0.96 21.80
C GLY A 93 -7.25 1.63 21.43
N GLY A 94 -6.34 0.87 20.83
CA GLY A 94 -5.03 1.32 20.37
C GLY A 94 -3.87 1.23 21.38
N LYS A 95 -4.13 0.97 22.68
CA LYS A 95 -3.05 0.76 23.67
C LYS A 95 -2.37 -0.60 23.50
N LEU A 96 -3.13 -1.65 23.20
CA LEU A 96 -2.61 -2.99 22.93
C LEU A 96 -1.58 -3.00 21.80
N SER A 97 -1.91 -2.32 20.69
CA SER A 97 -1.02 -2.17 19.54
C SER A 97 0.29 -1.48 19.91
N LYS A 98 0.23 -0.38 20.66
CA LYS A 98 1.41 0.34 21.15
C LYS A 98 2.26 -0.52 22.08
N CYS A 99 1.62 -1.27 22.98
CA CYS A 99 2.30 -2.17 23.88
C CYS A 99 3.07 -3.26 23.11
N LEU A 100 2.39 -3.97 22.21
CA LEU A 100 3.00 -5.01 21.38
C LEU A 100 4.15 -4.45 20.51
N ILE A 101 3.98 -3.27 19.92
CA ILE A 101 5.05 -2.56 19.18
C ILE A 101 6.27 -2.32 20.08
N SER A 102 6.07 -1.77 21.27
CA SER A 102 7.18 -1.44 22.20
C SER A 102 7.94 -2.67 22.68
N ARG A 103 7.28 -3.84 22.65
CA ARG A 103 7.83 -5.12 23.08
C ARG A 103 8.16 -6.04 21.90
N PHE A 104 8.19 -5.53 20.66
CA PHE A 104 8.25 -6.35 19.44
C PHE A 104 9.37 -7.40 19.46
N SER A 105 10.57 -7.05 19.95
CA SER A 105 11.70 -7.97 20.08
C SER A 105 11.46 -9.11 21.07
N SER A 106 10.58 -8.91 22.06
CA SER A 106 10.24 -9.87 23.12
C SER A 106 9.02 -10.73 22.79
N LEU A 107 8.27 -10.41 21.73
CA LEU A 107 7.10 -11.19 21.30
C LEU A 107 7.52 -12.55 20.71
N SER A 108 6.60 -13.51 20.68
CA SER A 108 6.75 -14.75 19.93
C SER A 108 6.90 -14.50 18.42
N ILE A 109 7.47 -15.48 17.71
CA ILE A 109 7.59 -15.44 16.24
C ILE A 109 6.19 -15.33 15.62
N ASP A 110 5.22 -16.11 16.11
CA ASP A 110 3.83 -16.10 15.66
C ASP A 110 3.20 -14.70 15.77
N CYS A 111 3.34 -14.04 16.92
CA CYS A 111 2.75 -12.71 17.12
C CYS A 111 3.42 -11.62 16.29
N ARG A 112 4.75 -11.66 16.11
CA ARG A 112 5.45 -10.70 15.24
C ARG A 112 4.98 -10.78 13.79
N VAL A 113 4.67 -12.00 13.33
CA VAL A 113 4.30 -12.29 11.96
C VAL A 113 2.82 -12.06 11.69
N GLY A 114 1.93 -12.63 12.51
CA GLY A 114 0.48 -12.56 12.31
C GLY A 114 -0.12 -11.16 12.44
N SER A 115 0.68 -10.19 12.87
CA SER A 115 0.27 -8.81 13.08
C SER A 115 0.72 -7.82 12.02
N ASN A 116 1.62 -8.24 11.13
CA ASN A 116 2.28 -7.38 10.16
C ASN A 116 2.95 -6.11 10.76
N TRP A 117 3.16 -6.05 12.09
CA TRP A 117 3.78 -4.90 12.77
C TRP A 117 5.20 -4.66 12.29
N GLY A 118 5.92 -5.70 11.84
CA GLY A 118 7.27 -5.55 11.27
C GLY A 118 7.30 -4.68 10.01
N GLN A 119 6.27 -4.77 9.17
CA GLN A 119 6.13 -3.87 8.01
C GLN A 119 5.74 -2.46 8.47
N ALA A 120 4.80 -2.33 9.40
CA ALA A 120 4.40 -1.02 9.94
C ALA A 120 5.55 -0.28 10.68
N LEU A 121 6.43 -1.00 11.38
CA LEU A 121 7.59 -0.44 12.08
C LEU A 121 8.73 -0.09 11.13
N ALA A 122 8.94 -0.90 10.09
CA ALA A 122 9.86 -0.58 9.01
C ALA A 122 9.39 0.68 8.25
N GLU A 123 8.09 0.79 7.99
CA GLU A 123 7.46 1.97 7.38
C GLU A 123 7.55 3.21 8.28
N GLU A 124 7.34 3.08 9.60
CA GLU A 124 7.47 4.22 10.53
C GLU A 124 8.91 4.75 10.60
N LYS A 125 9.92 3.85 10.69
CA LYS A 125 11.33 4.23 10.66
C LYS A 125 11.70 4.87 9.33
N GLN A 126 11.19 4.34 8.21
CA GLN A 126 11.44 4.90 6.90
C GLN A 126 10.77 6.27 6.70
N LEU A 127 9.52 6.46 7.16
CA LEU A 127 8.78 7.72 7.09
C LEU A 127 9.43 8.84 7.92
N LYS A 128 10.09 8.47 9.02
CA LYS A 128 10.85 9.40 9.87
C LYS A 128 12.27 9.69 9.35
N SER A 129 12.78 8.91 8.39
CA SER A 129 14.12 9.14 7.82
C SER A 129 14.20 10.48 7.07
N PRO A 130 15.22 11.32 7.34
CA PRO A 130 15.47 12.55 6.59
C PRO A 130 15.60 12.31 5.09
N GLU A 131 16.21 11.19 4.68
CA GLU A 131 16.38 10.85 3.27
C GLU A 131 15.05 10.56 2.58
N TYR A 132 14.16 9.83 3.25
CA TYR A 132 12.83 9.53 2.73
C TYR A 132 12.01 10.82 2.57
N ARG A 133 12.03 11.68 3.58
CA ARG A 133 11.38 13.00 3.52
C ARG A 133 11.93 13.85 2.40
N ALA A 134 13.25 13.90 2.22
CA ALA A 134 13.89 14.61 1.12
C ALA A 134 13.48 14.04 -0.24
N ARG A 135 13.42 12.71 -0.40
CA ARG A 135 12.94 12.06 -1.63
C ARG A 135 11.47 12.39 -1.92
N GLN A 136 10.61 12.38 -0.90
CA GLN A 136 9.19 12.73 -1.06
C GLN A 136 8.99 14.22 -1.36
N ALA A 137 9.74 15.11 -0.71
CA ALA A 137 9.75 16.53 -1.01
C ALA A 137 10.17 16.77 -2.47
N LYS A 138 11.24 16.11 -2.96
CA LYS A 138 11.66 16.17 -4.37
C LYS A 138 10.55 15.72 -5.32
N LYS A 139 9.84 14.62 -5.01
CA LYS A 139 8.69 14.14 -5.79
C LYS A 139 7.55 15.15 -5.81
N ALA A 140 7.22 15.74 -4.65
CA ALA A 140 6.18 16.75 -4.53
C ALA A 140 6.51 18.01 -5.35
N VAL A 141 7.75 18.51 -5.27
CA VAL A 141 8.22 19.64 -6.07
C VAL A 141 8.11 19.34 -7.56
N LYS A 142 8.58 18.17 -8.02
CA LYS A 142 8.43 17.75 -9.43
C LYS A 142 6.96 17.72 -9.87
N LYS A 143 6.06 17.20 -9.03
CA LYS A 143 4.62 17.13 -9.33
C LYS A 143 4.00 18.53 -9.45
N VAL A 144 4.38 19.46 -8.56
CA VAL A 144 3.92 20.85 -8.63
C VAL A 144 4.46 21.53 -9.90
N ALA A 145 5.74 21.35 -10.22
CA ALA A 145 6.35 21.89 -11.43
C ALA A 145 5.65 21.38 -12.69
N HIS A 146 5.39 20.06 -12.78
CA HIS A 146 4.69 19.46 -13.90
C HIS A 146 3.24 19.98 -14.05
N ARG A 147 2.50 20.13 -12.94
CA ARG A 147 1.14 20.70 -12.96
C ARG A 147 1.15 22.16 -13.44
N LYS A 148 2.12 22.96 -13.01
CA LYS A 148 2.27 24.35 -13.45
C LYS A 148 2.60 24.42 -14.94
N GLU A 149 3.55 23.60 -15.41
CA GLU A 149 3.91 23.51 -16.83
C GLU A 149 2.72 23.12 -17.71
N LYS A 150 1.96 22.09 -17.31
CA LYS A 150 0.77 21.65 -18.05
C LYS A 150 -0.29 22.76 -18.16
N LYS A 151 -0.51 23.53 -17.08
CA LYS A 151 -1.43 24.68 -17.09
C LYS A 151 -0.94 25.79 -18.01
N ARG A 152 0.36 26.06 -18.02
CA ARG A 152 1.01 27.06 -18.87
C ARG A 152 0.82 26.71 -20.35
N GLN A 153 1.13 25.47 -20.72
CA GLN A 153 0.95 24.98 -22.08
C GLN A 153 -0.52 25.06 -22.52
N ALA A 154 -1.45 24.60 -21.69
CA ALA A 154 -2.89 24.70 -21.99
C ALA A 154 -3.35 26.16 -22.17
N ASN A 155 -2.83 27.09 -21.36
CA ASN A 155 -3.17 28.51 -21.50
C ASN A 155 -2.65 29.10 -22.82
N LEU A 156 -1.45 28.72 -23.24
CA LEU A 156 -0.88 29.11 -24.54
C LEU A 156 -1.67 28.50 -25.70
N GLU A 157 -1.96 27.21 -25.66
CA GLU A 157 -2.73 26.52 -26.70
C GLU A 157 -4.11 27.17 -26.89
N ASN A 158 -4.79 27.50 -25.79
CA ASN A 158 -6.09 28.15 -25.83
C ASN A 158 -6.02 29.61 -26.33
N SER A 159 -5.05 30.39 -25.84
CA SER A 159 -4.93 31.82 -26.14
C SER A 159 -4.33 32.11 -27.52
N CYS A 160 -3.51 31.18 -28.03
CA CYS A 160 -2.77 31.29 -29.28
C CYS A 160 -3.26 30.35 -30.38
N SER A 161 -4.46 29.75 -30.26
CA SER A 161 -4.96 28.74 -31.18
C SER A 161 -4.90 29.14 -32.66
N PHE A 162 -5.18 30.41 -32.98
CA PHE A 162 -5.07 30.97 -34.33
C PHE A 162 -3.61 31.06 -34.78
N GLU A 163 -2.75 31.62 -33.95
CA GLU A 163 -1.33 31.77 -34.23
C GLU A 163 -0.65 30.41 -34.40
N ILE A 164 -1.06 29.41 -33.60
CA ILE A 164 -0.64 28.03 -33.72
C ILE A 164 -1.05 27.44 -35.06
N TYR A 165 -2.24 27.75 -35.54
CA TYR A 165 -2.73 27.25 -36.80
C TYR A 165 -2.02 27.90 -38.00
N PHE A 166 -1.85 29.21 -38.00
CA PHE A 166 -1.35 29.97 -39.14
C PHE A 166 0.17 30.09 -39.19
N TYR A 167 0.84 30.17 -38.04
CA TYR A 167 2.29 30.40 -37.98
C TYR A 167 3.05 29.20 -37.41
N CYS A 168 2.52 28.52 -36.39
CA CYS A 168 3.25 27.48 -35.65
C CYS A 168 2.73 26.05 -35.88
N ARG A 169 2.23 25.75 -37.08
CA ARG A 169 1.54 24.48 -37.38
C ARG A 169 2.42 23.25 -37.10
N GLU A 170 3.72 23.35 -37.32
CA GLU A 170 4.70 22.27 -37.14
C GLU A 170 5.28 22.20 -35.72
N SER A 171 5.05 23.23 -34.89
CA SER A 171 5.61 23.37 -33.55
C SER A 171 4.49 23.37 -32.51
N ARG A 172 3.79 22.25 -32.35
CA ARG A 172 2.60 22.17 -31.48
C ARG A 172 2.85 21.77 -30.03
N THR A 173 4.09 21.44 -29.65
CA THR A 173 4.37 20.87 -28.33
C THR A 173 5.55 21.52 -27.62
N GLY A 174 5.38 21.73 -26.31
CA GLY A 174 6.44 22.15 -25.38
C GLY A 174 7.20 23.39 -25.82
N GLY A 175 8.52 23.39 -25.59
CA GLY A 175 9.37 24.55 -25.87
C GLY A 175 9.45 24.99 -27.33
N ARG A 176 9.18 24.08 -28.30
CA ARG A 176 9.16 24.43 -29.73
C ARG A 176 8.00 25.37 -30.07
N LEU A 177 6.84 25.10 -29.47
CA LEU A 177 5.66 25.94 -29.62
C LEU A 177 5.94 27.37 -29.10
N GLU A 178 6.54 27.46 -27.93
CA GLU A 178 6.84 28.76 -27.32
C GLU A 178 7.84 29.57 -28.15
N SER A 179 8.90 28.93 -28.65
CA SER A 179 9.88 29.59 -29.53
C SER A 179 9.24 30.15 -30.79
N CYS A 180 8.38 29.36 -31.45
CA CYS A 180 7.68 29.83 -32.65
C CYS A 180 6.71 30.99 -32.32
N LEU A 181 5.93 30.89 -31.25
CA LEU A 181 5.04 31.97 -30.83
C LEU A 181 5.81 33.25 -30.48
N GLN A 182 7.02 33.12 -29.96
CA GLN A 182 7.91 34.24 -29.65
C GLN A 182 8.43 34.92 -30.92
N GLU A 183 8.83 34.15 -31.92
CA GLU A 183 9.26 34.66 -33.23
C GLU A 183 8.14 35.45 -33.92
N HIS A 184 6.90 34.93 -33.86
CA HIS A 184 5.72 35.57 -34.44
C HIS A 184 4.98 36.51 -33.47
N ARG A 185 5.59 36.91 -32.35
CA ARG A 185 4.93 37.68 -31.29
C ARG A 185 4.33 39.01 -31.77
N HIS A 186 4.98 39.67 -32.72
CA HIS A 186 4.51 40.95 -33.27
C HIS A 186 3.25 40.79 -34.15
N GLN A 187 3.08 39.62 -34.77
CA GLN A 187 1.94 39.28 -35.62
C GLN A 187 0.80 38.62 -34.82
N ALA A 188 1.09 38.11 -33.62
CA ALA A 188 0.13 37.46 -32.75
C ALA A 188 -0.95 38.42 -32.21
N ARG A 189 -2.19 37.94 -32.04
CA ARG A 189 -3.28 38.71 -31.44
C ARG A 189 -3.04 39.01 -29.97
N THR A 190 -3.72 40.03 -29.45
CA THR A 190 -3.59 40.49 -28.06
C THR A 190 -3.71 39.37 -27.01
N PRO A 191 -4.70 38.45 -27.08
CA PRO A 191 -4.82 37.35 -26.12
C PRO A 191 -3.56 36.46 -26.10
N CYS A 192 -3.04 36.11 -27.28
CA CYS A 192 -1.83 35.30 -27.40
C CYS A 192 -0.60 36.03 -26.85
N ARG A 193 -0.42 37.32 -27.19
CA ARG A 193 0.72 38.12 -26.67
C ARG A 193 0.71 38.24 -25.14
N GLN A 194 -0.48 38.37 -24.54
CA GLN A 194 -0.63 38.41 -23.09
C GLN A 194 -0.28 37.06 -22.45
N ALA A 195 -0.80 35.96 -22.99
CA ALA A 195 -0.49 34.61 -22.52
C ALA A 195 1.01 34.27 -22.66
N LEU A 196 1.64 34.67 -23.77
CA LEU A 196 3.07 34.48 -24.00
C LEU A 196 3.92 35.29 -23.01
N LYS A 197 3.55 36.55 -22.75
CA LYS A 197 4.22 37.37 -21.73
C LYS A 197 4.11 36.74 -20.33
N ALA A 198 2.94 36.21 -19.97
CA ALA A 198 2.74 35.50 -18.70
C ALA A 198 3.56 34.21 -18.63
N SER A 199 3.72 33.49 -19.76
CA SER A 199 4.56 32.29 -19.84
C SER A 199 6.04 32.59 -19.60
N MET A 200 6.55 33.71 -20.13
CA MET A 200 7.96 34.10 -19.96
C MET A 200 8.32 34.49 -18.52
N GLN A 201 7.41 35.16 -17.80
CA GLN A 201 7.63 35.53 -16.38
C GLN A 201 7.82 34.31 -15.47
N PHE A 202 7.30 33.15 -15.87
CA PHE A 202 7.49 31.89 -15.17
C PHE A 202 8.94 31.37 -15.23
N HIS A 203 9.68 31.65 -16.31
CA HIS A 203 11.07 31.25 -16.45
C HIS A 203 12.02 32.13 -15.63
N ALA A 204 11.74 33.43 -15.53
CA ALA A 204 12.56 34.36 -14.76
C ALA A 204 12.63 33.96 -13.27
N GLY A 205 11.50 33.61 -12.65
CA GLY A 205 11.47 33.16 -11.26
C GLY A 205 12.08 31.77 -10.99
N ARG A 206 12.60 31.08 -12.02
CA ARG A 206 13.30 29.80 -11.88
C ARG A 206 14.81 29.97 -11.77
N LEU A 207 15.35 31.10 -12.24
CA LEU A 207 16.78 31.42 -12.15
C LEU A 207 17.19 31.89 -10.76
N ASP A 208 16.25 32.39 -9.95
CA ASP A 208 16.50 32.87 -8.58
C ASP A 208 16.40 31.78 -7.50
N SER A 209 16.26 30.50 -7.88
CA SER A 209 16.02 29.37 -6.95
C SER A 209 17.14 28.31 -6.94
N HIS A 210 18.30 28.63 -7.50
CA HIS A 210 19.51 27.80 -7.50
C HIS A 210 20.64 28.49 -6.74
#